data_AF-A0A0A0LNV0-F1
#
_entry.id   AF-A0A0A0LNV0-F1
#
_cell.length_a   1.000
_cell.length_b   1.000
_cell.length_c   1.000
_cell.angle_alpha   90.00
_cell.angle_beta   90.00
_cell.angle_gamma   90.00
#
_symmetry.space_group_name_H-M   'P 1'
#
loop_
_entity.id
_entity.type
_entity.pdbx_description
1 polymer ?
#
loop_
_entity_poly.entity_id
_entity_poly.type
_entity_poly.pdbx_seq_one_letter_code
_entity_poly.pdbx_strand_id
1 'polypeptide(L)'
;MNQRRRFSFSLYQTHVKLLAFDLNSLNQTSSSDSVSFSRKGYAVSCTEIVGVVVFRDLKPNRFLKFSVDDGTACVGCILWLNHLTSSYFASRHHQDVRILGDMATHFAAQIRVGIVVRVRGKLSSYRGMVQITVSDVVVEDDPNAEILHWLDSMRLAMKCYDLSPTPT
;
A
#
# COMPACT_ATOMS: atom_id res chain seq x y z
N MET A 1 -2.68 27.79 29.40
CA MET A 1 -1.50 26.94 29.10
C MET A 1 -2.02 25.57 28.66
N ASN A 2 -2.25 25.39 27.35
CA ASN A 2 -2.91 24.17 26.83
C ASN A 2 -1.90 23.03 26.76
N GLN A 3 -2.02 22.07 27.68
CA GLN A 3 -1.40 20.75 27.56
C GLN A 3 -1.97 20.06 26.31
N ARG A 4 -1.28 20.18 25.18
CA ARG A 4 -1.47 19.27 24.05
C ARG A 4 -1.17 17.87 24.57
N ARG A 5 -2.20 17.02 24.68
CA ARG A 5 -2.05 15.60 24.98
C ARG A 5 -1.02 15.03 24.00
N ARG A 6 0.11 14.58 24.54
CA ARG A 6 1.23 14.02 23.80
C ARG A 6 0.94 12.54 23.57
N PHE A 7 0.79 12.11 22.33
CA PHE A 7 0.68 10.71 21.98
C PHE A 7 1.90 10.33 21.14
N SER A 8 2.69 9.36 21.61
CA SER A 8 3.61 8.63 20.74
C SER A 8 2.77 7.62 19.96
N PHE A 9 2.55 7.87 18.67
CA PHE A 9 1.78 6.98 17.79
C PHE A 9 2.75 6.15 16.93
N SER A 10 2.59 4.83 16.97
CA SER A 10 3.24 3.93 16.01
C SER A 10 2.38 3.81 14.76
N LEU A 11 2.97 4.05 13.59
CA LEU A 11 2.33 3.81 12.29
C LEU A 11 2.66 2.40 11.74
N TYR A 12 3.41 1.60 12.50
CA TYR A 12 3.81 0.26 12.08
C TYR A 12 2.59 -0.67 11.97
N GLN A 13 2.48 -1.40 10.86
CA GLN A 13 1.36 -2.29 10.50
C GLN A 13 -0.01 -1.59 10.33
N THR A 14 -0.05 -0.26 10.39
CA THR A 14 -1.25 0.50 10.04
C THR A 14 -1.20 0.83 8.54
N HIS A 15 -2.29 0.63 7.82
CA HIS A 15 -2.42 1.11 6.44
C HIS A 15 -2.58 2.63 6.46
N VAL A 16 -1.46 3.35 6.39
CA VAL A 16 -1.50 4.82 6.34
C VAL A 16 -2.03 5.27 4.97
N LYS A 17 -2.95 6.24 4.99
CA LYS A 17 -3.49 6.84 3.78
C LYS A 17 -2.49 7.86 3.26
N LEU A 18 -1.97 7.66 2.06
CA LEU A 18 -0.98 8.54 1.44
C LEU A 18 -1.31 8.72 -0.04
N LEU A 19 -1.01 9.92 -0.54
CA LEU A 19 -1.03 10.18 -1.98
C LEU A 19 0.21 9.57 -2.65
N ALA A 20 0.12 9.32 -3.95
CA ALA A 20 1.18 8.66 -4.73
C ALA A 20 2.49 9.44 -4.68
N PHE A 21 2.45 10.78 -4.76
CA PHE A 21 3.66 11.60 -4.63
C PHE A 21 4.31 11.46 -3.25
N ASP A 22 3.48 11.36 -2.19
CA ASP A 22 3.95 11.18 -0.81
C ASP A 22 4.61 9.80 -0.65
N LEU A 23 4.02 8.76 -1.25
CA LEU A 23 4.59 7.41 -1.29
C LEU A 23 5.95 7.38 -1.99
N ASN A 24 6.04 8.02 -3.16
CA ASN A 24 7.29 8.09 -3.93
C ASN A 24 8.38 8.94 -3.24
N SER A 25 7.99 9.79 -2.28
CA SER A 25 8.89 10.64 -1.50
C SER A 25 9.31 10.05 -0.16
N LEU A 26 8.92 8.81 0.16
CA LEU A 26 9.32 8.15 1.40
C LEU A 26 10.84 7.95 1.46
N ASN A 27 11.42 8.20 2.63
CA ASN A 27 12.83 7.89 2.86
C ASN A 27 13.00 6.38 2.94
N GLN A 28 13.87 5.84 2.09
CA GLN A 28 14.18 4.41 2.03
C GLN A 28 15.56 4.17 2.68
N THR A 29 15.58 3.31 3.69
CA THR A 29 16.84 2.82 4.27
C THR A 29 16.97 1.34 3.98
N SER A 30 17.99 0.98 3.22
CA SER A 30 18.31 -0.40 2.84
C SER A 30 19.34 -0.98 3.79
N SER A 31 19.02 -2.13 4.36
CA SER A 31 19.96 -3.03 5.05
C SER A 31 20.27 -4.23 4.16
N SER A 32 21.19 -5.12 4.56
CA SER A 32 21.56 -6.33 3.79
C SER A 32 20.34 -7.17 3.37
N ASP A 33 19.31 -7.23 4.22
CA ASP A 33 18.18 -8.18 4.06
C ASP A 33 16.81 -7.50 3.95
N SER A 34 16.70 -6.18 4.16
CA SER A 34 15.41 -5.50 4.17
C SER A 34 15.46 -4.02 3.82
N VAL A 35 14.36 -3.52 3.26
CA VAL A 35 14.11 -2.09 3.04
C VAL A 35 13.09 -1.61 4.07
N SER A 36 13.41 -0.52 4.72
CA SER A 36 12.52 0.19 5.64
C SER A 36 12.14 1.55 5.05
N PHE A 37 10.90 1.98 5.31
CA PHE A 37 10.38 3.25 4.83
C PHE A 37 10.08 4.16 6.02
N SER A 38 10.34 5.45 5.86
CA SER A 38 9.94 6.43 6.85
C SER A 38 9.43 7.73 6.23
N ARG A 39 8.52 8.38 6.95
CA ARG A 39 8.05 9.75 6.66
C ARG A 39 8.30 10.59 7.90
N LYS A 40 9.11 11.65 7.75
CA LYS A 40 9.40 12.62 8.83
C LYS A 40 9.82 11.97 10.16
N GLY A 41 10.52 10.83 10.10
CA GLY A 41 10.99 10.09 11.28
C GLY A 41 10.03 8.99 11.78
N TYR A 42 8.80 8.90 11.27
CA TYR A 42 7.91 7.77 11.56
C TYR A 42 8.18 6.62 10.61
N ALA A 43 8.34 5.41 11.16
CA ALA A 43 8.40 4.19 10.38
C ALA A 43 7.05 3.88 9.74
N VAL A 44 7.05 3.58 8.44
CA VAL A 44 5.85 3.22 7.66
C VAL A 44 6.10 1.85 7.03
N SER A 45 5.15 0.94 7.16
CA SER A 45 5.28 -0.42 6.60
C SER A 45 4.11 -0.85 5.73
N CYS A 46 2.93 -0.28 5.93
CA CYS A 46 1.73 -0.54 5.14
C CYS A 46 1.10 0.76 4.67
N THR A 47 0.38 0.72 3.56
CA THR A 47 -0.30 1.90 3.03
C THR A 47 -1.67 1.53 2.44
N GLU A 48 -2.50 2.56 2.29
CA GLU A 48 -3.71 2.59 1.49
C GLU A 48 -3.58 3.74 0.48
N ILE A 49 -3.87 3.45 -0.80
CA ILE A 49 -3.98 4.43 -1.88
C ILE A 49 -5.30 4.23 -2.62
N VAL A 50 -5.88 5.32 -3.12
CA VAL A 50 -7.05 5.30 -4.02
C VAL A 50 -6.69 6.03 -5.31
N GLY A 51 -6.99 5.43 -6.46
CA GLY A 51 -6.78 6.07 -7.76
C GLY A 51 -7.15 5.17 -8.93
N VAL A 52 -6.89 5.64 -10.15
CA VAL A 52 -7.19 4.94 -11.40
C VAL A 52 -6.09 3.93 -11.73
N VAL A 53 -6.48 2.72 -12.13
CA VAL A 53 -5.53 1.75 -12.68
C VAL A 53 -5.09 2.17 -14.08
N VAL A 54 -3.82 2.52 -14.25
CA VAL A 54 -3.27 3.01 -15.54
C VAL A 54 -2.41 2.00 -16.29
N PHE A 55 -2.00 0.91 -15.63
CA PHE A 55 -1.22 -0.16 -16.23
C PHE A 55 -1.64 -1.51 -15.66
N ARG A 56 -1.60 -2.57 -16.46
CA ARG A 56 -1.88 -3.96 -16.04
C ARG A 56 -1.07 -4.96 -16.87
N ASP A 57 -0.32 -5.83 -16.20
CA ASP A 57 0.48 -6.90 -16.79
C ASP A 57 0.39 -8.16 -15.92
N LEU A 58 -0.29 -9.18 -16.43
CA LEU A 58 -0.46 -10.46 -15.76
C LEU A 58 0.71 -11.37 -16.09
N LYS A 59 1.43 -11.85 -15.07
CA LYS A 59 2.37 -12.96 -15.19
C LYS A 59 1.68 -14.23 -14.67
N PRO A 60 1.24 -15.14 -15.58
CA PRO A 60 0.50 -16.34 -15.20
C PRO A 60 1.22 -17.14 -14.12
N ASN A 61 0.46 -17.66 -13.14
CA ASN A 61 0.94 -18.47 -12.02
C ASN A 61 2.03 -17.81 -11.15
N ARG A 62 2.19 -16.48 -11.25
CA ARG A 62 3.20 -15.73 -10.50
C ARG A 62 2.59 -14.53 -9.79
N PHE A 63 2.24 -13.49 -10.53
CA PHE A 63 1.71 -12.26 -9.98
C PHE A 63 1.02 -11.41 -11.06
N LEU A 64 0.14 -10.53 -10.63
CA LEU A 64 -0.35 -9.41 -11.43
C LEU A 64 0.45 -8.16 -11.03
N LYS A 65 1.05 -7.49 -12.01
CA LYS A 65 1.64 -6.16 -11.86
C LYS A 65 0.67 -5.12 -12.41
N PHE A 66 0.42 -4.07 -11.67
CA PHE A 66 -0.38 -2.94 -12.14
C PHE A 66 0.15 -1.64 -11.54
N SER A 67 -0.34 -0.49 -11.99
CA SER A 67 -0.06 0.78 -11.33
C SER A 67 -1.31 1.60 -11.14
N VAL A 68 -1.34 2.33 -10.04
CA VAL A 68 -2.43 3.23 -9.65
C VAL A 68 -1.92 4.66 -9.78
N ASP A 69 -2.67 5.51 -10.47
CA ASP A 69 -2.46 6.95 -10.57
C ASP A 69 -3.57 7.65 -9.81
N ASP A 70 -3.22 8.43 -8.80
CA ASP A 70 -4.19 9.20 -8.02
C ASP A 70 -4.31 10.65 -8.47
N GLY A 71 -3.59 11.05 -9.54
CA GLY A 71 -3.46 12.42 -10.03
C GLY A 71 -2.21 13.16 -9.53
N THR A 72 -1.46 12.59 -8.58
CA THR A 72 -0.22 13.18 -8.04
C THR A 72 1.04 12.46 -8.50
N ALA A 73 0.95 11.14 -8.72
CA ALA A 73 1.97 10.30 -9.34
C ALA A 73 1.39 8.90 -9.60
N CYS A 74 2.18 8.02 -10.23
CA CYS A 74 1.88 6.60 -10.33
C CYS A 74 2.65 5.78 -9.28
N VAL A 75 2.00 4.77 -8.69
CA VAL A 75 2.64 3.78 -7.80
C VAL A 75 2.44 2.37 -8.32
N GLY A 76 3.54 1.60 -8.38
CA GLY A 76 3.51 0.20 -8.79
C GLY A 76 2.93 -0.72 -7.71
N CYS A 77 2.02 -1.60 -8.10
CA CYS A 77 1.37 -2.57 -7.23
C CYS A 77 1.65 -4.01 -7.74
N ILE A 78 1.92 -4.92 -6.81
CA ILE A 78 2.17 -6.34 -7.07
C ILE A 78 1.19 -7.18 -6.26
N LEU A 79 0.31 -7.90 -6.96
CA LEU A 79 -0.59 -8.89 -6.37
C LEU A 79 -0.06 -10.29 -6.68
N TRP A 80 0.37 -11.02 -5.66
CA TRP A 80 0.88 -12.39 -5.83
C TRP A 80 -0.25 -13.37 -6.14
N LEU A 81 0.00 -14.31 -7.06
CA LEU A 81 -0.97 -15.31 -7.53
C LEU A 81 -0.44 -16.75 -7.39
N ASN A 82 0.68 -16.92 -6.69
CA ASN A 82 1.39 -18.18 -6.54
C ASN A 82 1.21 -18.80 -5.14
N HIS A 83 0.07 -18.54 -4.49
CA HIS A 83 -0.20 -18.99 -3.11
C HIS A 83 -0.04 -20.51 -2.94
N LEU A 84 -0.48 -21.30 -3.93
CA LEU A 84 -0.42 -22.76 -3.89
C LEU A 84 0.89 -23.36 -4.42
N THR A 85 1.74 -22.56 -5.06
CA THR A 85 2.98 -23.04 -5.70
C THR A 85 4.25 -22.50 -5.04
N SER A 86 4.14 -21.48 -4.20
CA SER A 86 5.28 -20.88 -3.51
C SER A 86 5.65 -21.64 -2.25
N SER A 87 6.95 -21.94 -2.09
CA SER A 87 7.49 -22.53 -0.86
C SER A 87 7.31 -21.66 0.38
N TYR A 88 7.09 -20.35 0.21
CA TYR A 88 6.78 -19.42 1.30
C TYR A 88 5.54 -19.83 2.10
N PHE A 89 4.58 -20.49 1.46
CA PHE A 89 3.34 -20.94 2.10
C PHE A 89 3.38 -22.41 2.55
N ALA A 90 4.50 -23.12 2.36
CA ALA A 90 4.58 -24.56 2.63
C ALA A 90 4.31 -24.93 4.09
N SER A 91 4.61 -24.03 5.04
CA SER A 91 4.37 -24.24 6.48
C SER A 91 2.98 -23.82 6.96
N ARG A 92 2.14 -23.24 6.08
CA ARG A 92 0.81 -22.74 6.46
C ARG A 92 -0.28 -23.79 6.28
N HIS A 93 -1.37 -23.63 7.02
CA HIS A 93 -2.54 -24.50 6.90
C HIS A 93 -3.14 -24.42 5.50
N HIS A 94 -3.30 -25.57 4.85
CA HIS A 94 -3.59 -25.64 3.41
C HIS A 94 -4.94 -25.00 3.03
N GLN A 95 -5.96 -25.06 3.89
CA GLN A 95 -7.26 -24.42 3.63
C GLN A 95 -7.15 -22.90 3.59
N ASP A 96 -6.38 -22.30 4.50
CA ASP A 96 -6.21 -20.85 4.60
C ASP A 96 -5.46 -20.31 3.37
N VAL A 97 -4.46 -21.05 2.90
CA VAL A 97 -3.70 -20.71 1.69
C VAL A 97 -4.60 -20.76 0.46
N ARG A 98 -5.52 -21.72 0.37
CA ARG A 98 -6.50 -21.79 -0.72
C ARG A 98 -7.43 -20.58 -0.72
N ILE A 99 -7.99 -20.22 0.44
CA ILE A 99 -8.86 -19.03 0.57
C ILE A 99 -8.12 -17.78 0.11
N LEU A 100 -6.86 -17.59 0.53
CA LEU A 100 -6.05 -16.44 0.10
C LEU A 100 -5.76 -16.46 -1.40
N GLY A 101 -5.50 -17.64 -1.97
CA GLY A 101 -5.34 -17.82 -3.41
C GLY A 101 -6.59 -17.47 -4.22
N ASP A 102 -7.75 -17.91 -3.75
CA ASP A 102 -9.05 -17.62 -4.37
C ASP A 102 -9.37 -16.12 -4.30
N MET A 103 -9.13 -15.48 -3.15
CA MET A 103 -9.27 -14.03 -2.98
C MET A 103 -8.34 -13.25 -3.91
N ALA A 104 -7.07 -13.64 -4.02
CA ALA A 104 -6.12 -12.99 -4.92
C ALA A 104 -6.53 -13.14 -6.40
N THR A 105 -7.07 -14.31 -6.78
CA THR A 105 -7.61 -14.55 -8.12
C THR A 105 -8.84 -13.66 -8.39
N HIS A 106 -9.71 -13.51 -7.39
CA HIS A 106 -10.86 -12.63 -7.45
C HIS A 106 -10.44 -11.16 -7.64
N PHE A 107 -9.51 -10.65 -6.84
CA PHE A 107 -8.96 -9.29 -7.01
C PHE A 107 -8.34 -9.09 -8.39
N ALA A 108 -7.57 -10.07 -8.89
CA ALA A 108 -6.93 -9.98 -10.21
C ALA A 108 -7.92 -9.87 -11.38
N ALA A 109 -9.13 -10.42 -11.23
CA ALA A 109 -10.22 -10.32 -12.21
C ALA A 109 -10.93 -8.95 -12.19
N GLN A 110 -10.97 -8.32 -11.01
CA GLN A 110 -11.55 -6.98 -10.83
C GLN A 110 -10.61 -5.88 -11.35
N ILE A 111 -9.31 -5.98 -11.09
CA ILE A 111 -8.31 -4.97 -11.49
C ILE A 111 -8.25 -4.89 -13.02
N ARG A 112 -8.71 -3.78 -13.59
CA ARG A 112 -8.75 -3.49 -15.03
C ARG A 112 -8.26 -2.06 -15.25
N VAL A 113 -7.67 -1.78 -16.41
CA VAL A 113 -7.25 -0.40 -16.73
C VAL A 113 -8.48 0.49 -16.83
N GLY A 114 -8.38 1.70 -16.27
CA GLY A 114 -9.42 2.74 -16.33
C GLY A 114 -10.46 2.72 -15.21
N ILE A 115 -10.39 1.77 -14.26
CA ILE A 115 -11.27 1.78 -13.08
C ILE A 115 -10.57 2.41 -11.89
N VAL A 116 -11.35 3.00 -10.97
CA VAL A 116 -10.88 3.47 -9.67
C VAL A 116 -10.82 2.30 -8.69
N VAL A 117 -9.69 2.17 -8.00
CA VAL A 117 -9.48 1.15 -6.97
C VAL A 117 -8.93 1.75 -5.69
N ARG A 118 -9.34 1.19 -4.55
CA ARG A 118 -8.64 1.32 -3.28
C ARG A 118 -7.72 0.11 -3.11
N VAL A 119 -6.43 0.36 -2.98
CA VAL A 119 -5.41 -0.66 -2.79
C VAL A 119 -4.81 -0.55 -1.41
N ARG A 120 -4.77 -1.66 -0.68
CA ARG A 120 -4.06 -1.78 0.59
C ARG A 120 -2.96 -2.81 0.49
N GLY A 121 -1.81 -2.51 1.07
CA GLY A 121 -0.71 -3.47 1.07
C GLY A 121 0.50 -3.03 1.88
N LYS A 122 1.49 -3.92 1.89
CA LYS A 122 2.80 -3.68 2.50
C LYS A 122 3.69 -2.91 1.52
N LEU A 123 4.43 -1.93 2.01
CA LEU A 123 5.46 -1.27 1.23
C LEU A 123 6.63 -2.21 0.95
N SER A 124 7.07 -2.22 -0.29
CA SER A 124 8.28 -2.89 -0.77
C SER A 124 9.03 -1.95 -1.73
N SER A 125 10.27 -2.31 -2.06
CA SER A 125 11.07 -1.56 -3.04
C SER A 125 11.55 -2.51 -4.12
N TYR A 126 11.51 -2.06 -5.36
CA TYR A 126 12.06 -2.79 -6.49
C TYR A 126 12.86 -1.84 -7.36
N ARG A 127 14.16 -2.12 -7.50
CA ARG A 127 15.11 -1.26 -8.22
C ARG A 127 15.09 0.20 -7.70
N GLY A 128 14.97 0.36 -6.38
CA GLY A 128 14.93 1.66 -5.70
C GLY A 128 13.58 2.37 -5.75
N MET A 129 12.61 1.85 -6.49
CA MET A 129 11.27 2.44 -6.61
C MET A 129 10.31 1.82 -5.60
N VAL A 130 9.52 2.66 -4.94
CA VAL A 130 8.46 2.22 -4.02
C VAL A 130 7.42 1.38 -4.77
N GLN A 131 7.01 0.29 -4.15
CA GLN A 131 5.95 -0.59 -4.61
C GLN A 131 5.03 -0.98 -3.46
N ILE A 132 3.79 -1.34 -3.81
CA ILE A 132 2.83 -1.91 -2.87
C ILE A 132 2.70 -3.40 -3.16
N THR A 133 3.11 -4.24 -2.21
CA THR A 133 2.73 -5.65 -2.20
C THR A 133 1.31 -5.76 -1.67
N VAL A 134 0.39 -6.05 -2.57
CA VAL A 134 -1.05 -5.93 -2.35
C VAL A 134 -1.54 -7.01 -1.38
N SER A 135 -2.34 -6.58 -0.41
CA SER A 135 -3.07 -7.45 0.52
C SER A 135 -4.56 -7.50 0.19
N ASP A 136 -5.12 -6.38 -0.28
CA ASP A 136 -6.55 -6.25 -0.56
C ASP A 136 -6.80 -5.15 -1.59
N VAL A 137 -7.84 -5.33 -2.41
CA VAL A 137 -8.26 -4.36 -3.43
C VAL A 137 -9.78 -4.26 -3.44
N VAL A 138 -10.29 -3.04 -3.48
CA VAL A 138 -11.71 -2.73 -3.63
C VAL A 138 -11.88 -1.87 -4.87
N VAL A 139 -12.85 -2.21 -5.72
CA VAL A 139 -13.30 -1.33 -6.81
C VAL A 139 -14.21 -0.26 -6.21
N GLU A 140 -13.91 1.01 -6.47
CA GLU A 140 -14.71 2.12 -5.95
C GLU A 140 -15.78 2.52 -6.95
N ASP A 141 -17.05 2.40 -6.56
CA ASP A 141 -18.20 2.86 -7.35
C ASP A 141 -18.64 4.30 -6.98
N ASP A 142 -18.20 4.82 -5.83
CA ASP A 142 -18.49 6.20 -5.42
C ASP A 142 -17.60 7.17 -6.20
N PRO A 143 -18.17 8.08 -7.02
CA PRO A 143 -17.40 9.06 -7.78
C PRO A 143 -16.59 10.02 -6.87
N ASN A 144 -16.93 10.11 -5.58
CA ASN A 144 -16.21 10.93 -4.62
C ASN A 144 -15.06 10.19 -3.91
N ALA A 145 -14.85 8.89 -4.16
CA ALA A 145 -13.87 8.10 -3.42
C ALA A 145 -12.45 8.68 -3.50
N GLU A 146 -12.03 9.15 -4.68
CA GLU A 146 -10.71 9.76 -4.88
C GLU A 146 -10.56 11.06 -4.09
N ILE A 147 -11.52 11.99 -4.23
CA ILE A 147 -11.44 13.29 -3.55
C ILE A 147 -11.56 13.15 -2.02
N LEU A 148 -12.37 12.22 -1.52
CA LEU A 148 -12.45 11.92 -0.10
C LEU A 148 -11.14 11.35 0.44
N HIS A 149 -10.51 10.43 -0.31
CA HIS A 149 -9.20 9.90 0.06
C HIS A 149 -8.12 10.99 0.06
N TRP A 150 -8.14 11.89 -0.93
CA TRP A 150 -7.24 13.06 -0.97
C TRP A 150 -7.37 13.94 0.27
N LEU A 151 -8.61 14.33 0.62
CA LEU A 151 -8.87 15.18 1.78
C LEU A 151 -8.43 14.51 3.09
N ASP A 152 -8.67 13.20 3.22
CA ASP A 152 -8.22 12.40 4.36
C ASP A 152 -6.70 12.35 4.45
N SER A 153 -6.01 12.05 3.36
CA SER A 153 -4.55 11.97 3.28
C SER A 153 -3.91 13.31 3.65
N MET A 154 -4.42 14.43 3.13
CA MET A 154 -3.96 15.78 3.48
C MET A 154 -4.21 16.11 4.96
N ARG A 155 -5.40 15.77 5.48
CA ARG A 155 -5.73 15.96 6.90
C ARG A 155 -4.77 15.17 7.80
N LEU A 156 -4.48 13.92 7.45
CA LEU A 156 -3.59 13.04 8.21
C LEU A 156 -2.14 13.50 8.13
N ALA A 157 -1.67 13.99 6.99
CA ALA A 157 -0.37 14.63 6.86
C ALA A 157 -0.22 15.78 7.87
N MET A 158 -1.16 16.74 7.86
CA MET A 158 -1.12 17.91 8.74
C MET A 158 -1.27 17.59 10.23
N LYS A 159 -2.09 16.58 10.58
CA LYS A 159 -2.48 16.31 11.97
C LYS A 159 -1.72 15.16 12.62
N CYS A 160 -1.07 14.30 11.83
CA CYS A 160 -0.44 13.08 12.33
C CYS A 160 0.97 12.90 11.78
N TYR A 161 1.17 12.89 10.46
CA TYR A 161 2.42 12.40 9.88
C TYR A 161 3.54 13.44 9.82
N ASP A 162 3.21 14.72 9.70
CA ASP A 162 4.19 15.79 9.57
C ASP A 162 4.48 16.51 10.90
N LEU A 163 3.87 16.06 11.99
CA LEU A 163 4.25 16.47 13.34
C LEU A 163 5.56 15.77 13.68
N SER A 164 6.65 16.48 13.97
CA SER A 164 7.94 15.83 14.27
C SER A 164 7.80 14.83 15.44
N PRO A 165 8.29 13.58 15.32
CA PRO A 165 8.41 12.70 16.46
C PRO A 165 9.35 13.36 17.47
N THR A 166 8.88 13.58 18.70
CA THR A 166 9.74 14.10 19.75
C THR A 166 10.90 13.12 19.98
N PRO A 167 12.16 13.59 20.04
CA PRO A 167 13.26 12.72 20.43
C PRO A 167 12.94 12.13 21.81
N THR A 168 12.94 10.80 21.90
CA THR A 168 12.86 10.05 23.15
C THR A 168 14.12 10.20 23.95
#